data_AF-A0A4U0PZR7-F1
#
_entry.id   AF-A0A4U0PZR7-F1
#
_cell.length_a   1.000
_cell.length_b   1.000
_cell.length_c   1.000
_cell.angle_alpha   90.00
_cell.angle_beta   90.00
_cell.angle_gamma   90.00
#
_symmetry.space_group_name_H-M   'P 1'
#
loop_
_entity.id
_entity.type
_entity.pdbx_description
1 polymer ?
#
loop_
_entity_poly.entity_id
_entity_poly.type
_entity_poly.pdbx_seq_one_letter_code
_entity_poly.pdbx_strand_id
1 'polypeptide(L)'
;MLPRPVAASRNPAGAPVPQNRTPPRRPQQRRRPGRRTRPPPQNRMAPPPRHLRRARRLVLRRHGPRSAQPGAAPAQPSEGDVPMLTRNATLYRLAPDHALSADSIADCLAKRPWMPCGAMDLSTQGWVPPAPHAPELYAYAQQDAVLVALKTEEKILPAIVVKQEAEYRIAQIEAEEHRKVGRKEAKALRERVADELLPKAFTRSRVQRAIIDLQAGLVIVDAAAASKAEQLLSALREVLGSLPARLIDTQTTPQTAMTLWLENADAGDFDLGQTAHLRAPGTEGAEAKLAHQPMDSDEVTRHLGAGKLVEHLALTWQDRLSFVLTSTLALKKLAMLDVLRDELKDADAADQAAIFDSNLVLTLGELRKLVPALIAALGGEVRP
;
A
#
# COMPACT_ATOMS: atom_id res chain seq x y z
N MET A 1 -7.43 -7.20 -62.22
CA MET A 1 -8.34 -6.81 -63.31
C MET A 1 -9.76 -7.10 -62.87
N LEU A 2 -10.56 -6.05 -62.69
CA LEU A 2 -12.03 -6.10 -62.57
C LEU A 2 -12.64 -6.55 -63.92
N PRO A 3 -13.86 -7.08 -63.94
CA PRO A 3 -15.03 -6.20 -64.11
C PRO A 3 -16.30 -6.62 -63.33
N ARG A 4 -17.05 -5.59 -62.90
CA ARG A 4 -18.53 -5.57 -62.79
C ARG A 4 -19.04 -4.65 -63.92
N PRO A 5 -20.25 -4.80 -64.49
CA PRO A 5 -21.45 -4.06 -64.00
C PRO A 5 -22.84 -4.73 -64.29
N VAL A 6 -23.91 -4.52 -63.46
CA VAL A 6 -25.16 -3.69 -63.68
C VAL A 6 -26.17 -4.35 -64.68
N ALA A 7 -27.51 -4.50 -64.52
CA ALA A 7 -28.60 -3.78 -63.83
C ALA A 7 -29.94 -4.58 -63.80
N ALA A 8 -30.91 -4.07 -63.00
CA ALA A 8 -32.39 -4.04 -63.20
C ALA A 8 -33.22 -5.35 -63.12
N SER A 9 -34.47 -5.43 -62.64
CA SER A 9 -35.47 -4.50 -62.07
C SER A 9 -36.68 -5.33 -61.59
N ARG A 10 -37.43 -4.79 -60.60
CA ARG A 10 -38.89 -4.87 -60.35
C ARG A 10 -39.33 -5.40 -58.98
N ASN A 11 -39.77 -4.43 -58.17
CA ASN A 11 -40.73 -4.55 -57.07
C ASN A 11 -42.16 -4.65 -57.64
N PRO A 12 -43.16 -5.17 -56.90
CA PRO A 12 -44.08 -4.20 -56.27
C PRO A 12 -44.69 -4.59 -54.91
N ALA A 13 -44.92 -3.54 -54.11
CA ALA A 13 -46.13 -3.20 -53.34
C ALA A 13 -46.62 -4.08 -52.16
N GLY A 14 -46.82 -3.41 -51.01
CA GLY A 14 -47.87 -3.77 -50.03
C GLY A 14 -47.53 -3.52 -48.55
N ALA A 15 -47.68 -2.29 -48.07
CA ALA A 15 -47.67 -1.87 -46.65
C ALA A 15 -48.95 -2.38 -45.89
N PRO A 16 -49.22 -2.11 -44.58
CA PRO A 16 -48.52 -1.20 -43.63
C PRO A 16 -48.40 -1.67 -42.14
N VAL A 17 -47.74 -0.78 -41.39
CA VAL A 17 -47.51 -0.68 -39.93
C VAL A 17 -48.79 -0.65 -39.08
N PRO A 18 -48.73 -1.03 -37.78
CA PRO A 18 -49.46 -0.29 -36.75
C PRO A 18 -48.58 0.22 -35.59
N GLN A 19 -49.03 1.35 -35.07
CA GLN A 19 -48.38 2.27 -34.13
C GLN A 19 -48.59 1.91 -32.65
N ASN A 20 -47.64 2.39 -31.84
CA ASN A 20 -47.66 2.70 -30.40
C ASN A 20 -49.00 2.61 -29.65
N ARG A 21 -48.99 1.88 -28.53
CA ARG A 21 -49.82 2.19 -27.35
C ARG A 21 -49.07 2.06 -26.03
N THR A 22 -49.14 3.16 -25.29
CA THR A 22 -48.66 3.51 -23.96
C THR A 22 -49.19 2.56 -22.86
N PRO A 23 -48.40 2.24 -21.80
CA PRO A 23 -48.86 1.43 -20.67
C PRO A 23 -49.74 2.21 -19.66
N PRO A 24 -50.61 1.52 -18.89
CA PRO A 24 -51.68 2.15 -18.11
C PRO A 24 -51.23 2.72 -16.75
N ARG A 25 -51.95 3.79 -16.36
CA ARG A 25 -51.82 4.56 -15.10
C ARG A 25 -52.27 3.75 -13.88
N ARG A 26 -51.44 3.72 -12.82
CA ARG A 26 -51.83 3.29 -11.47
C ARG A 26 -52.73 4.35 -10.79
N PRO A 27 -53.78 3.96 -10.05
CA PRO A 27 -54.69 4.90 -9.40
C PRO A 27 -54.09 5.55 -8.14
N GLN A 28 -54.28 6.87 -8.05
CA GLN A 28 -53.97 7.71 -6.88
C GLN A 28 -54.97 7.42 -5.74
N GLN A 29 -54.48 6.97 -4.58
CA GLN A 29 -55.27 6.96 -3.36
C GLN A 29 -55.20 8.32 -2.65
N ARG A 30 -56.38 8.82 -2.31
CA ARG A 30 -56.66 10.11 -1.66
C ARG A 30 -56.16 10.13 -0.21
N ARG A 31 -55.54 11.25 0.18
CA ARG A 31 -55.28 11.64 1.58
C ARG A 31 -56.58 12.05 2.29
N ARG A 32 -56.77 11.62 3.55
CA ARG A 32 -57.49 12.33 4.64
C ARG A 32 -56.95 11.89 6.03
N PRO A 33 -57.15 12.68 7.10
CA PRO A 33 -56.08 13.03 8.04
C PRO A 33 -56.21 12.41 9.46
N GLY A 34 -55.06 12.41 10.17
CA GLY A 34 -54.99 12.70 11.61
C GLY A 34 -55.12 11.56 12.61
N ARG A 35 -53.99 11.15 13.21
CA ARG A 35 -53.89 10.89 14.67
C ARG A 35 -52.43 11.03 15.12
N ARG A 36 -52.20 11.98 16.03
CA ARG A 36 -50.93 12.25 16.70
C ARG A 36 -50.64 11.11 17.69
N THR A 37 -49.52 10.42 17.55
CA THR A 37 -48.96 9.55 18.59
C THR A 37 -47.68 10.17 19.12
N ARG A 38 -47.65 10.42 20.44
CA ARG A 38 -46.55 11.03 21.20
C ARG A 38 -45.29 10.15 21.18
N PRO A 39 -44.07 10.73 21.21
CA PRO A 39 -42.84 9.97 21.47
C PRO A 39 -42.71 9.60 22.96
N PRO A 40 -42.05 8.47 23.30
CA PRO A 40 -41.82 8.06 24.69
C PRO A 40 -40.74 8.93 25.37
N PRO A 41 -40.79 9.10 26.71
CA PRO A 41 -39.93 10.03 27.42
C PRO A 41 -38.49 9.51 27.62
N GLN A 42 -37.56 10.46 27.58
CA GLN A 42 -36.14 10.34 27.87
C GLN A 42 -35.91 9.91 29.32
N ASN A 43 -35.24 8.78 29.53
CA ASN A 43 -34.80 8.36 30.85
C ASN A 43 -33.51 9.10 31.22
N ARG A 44 -33.62 9.97 32.23
CA ARG A 44 -32.50 10.71 32.84
C ARG A 44 -31.57 9.76 33.58
N MET A 45 -30.27 9.94 33.33
CA MET A 45 -29.17 9.37 34.10
C MET A 45 -29.28 9.74 35.59
N ALA A 46 -29.17 8.75 36.46
CA ALA A 46 -28.83 8.92 37.87
C ALA A 46 -27.32 8.61 38.06
N PRO A 47 -26.58 9.39 38.85
CA PRO A 47 -25.15 9.18 39.06
C PRO A 47 -24.89 8.09 40.12
N PRO A 48 -23.78 7.32 40.03
CA PRO A 48 -23.40 6.39 41.08
C PRO A 48 -22.66 7.09 42.24
N PRO A 49 -22.80 6.62 43.49
CA PRO A 49 -22.05 7.14 44.63
C PRO A 49 -20.62 6.57 44.70
N ARG A 50 -19.69 7.39 45.21
CA ARG A 50 -18.30 7.05 45.55
C ARG A 50 -18.18 6.79 47.05
N HIS A 51 -17.81 5.59 47.51
CA HIS A 51 -17.14 5.35 48.81
C HIS A 51 -16.38 4.01 48.73
N LEU A 52 -15.04 4.03 48.77
CA LEU A 52 -14.15 3.72 49.90
C LEU A 52 -13.94 2.21 50.21
N ARG A 53 -12.70 1.79 49.92
CA ARG A 53 -11.72 1.09 50.80
C ARG A 53 -11.86 -0.40 51.16
N ARG A 54 -10.69 -1.06 50.98
CA ARG A 54 -10.09 -2.19 51.74
C ARG A 54 -10.77 -3.55 51.47
N ALA A 55 -10.11 -4.72 51.48
CA ALA A 55 -8.85 -5.23 52.03
C ALA A 55 -8.37 -6.42 51.14
N ARG A 56 -7.08 -6.57 50.84
CA ARG A 56 -6.04 -7.36 51.57
C ARG A 56 -6.36 -8.86 51.79
N ARG A 57 -5.52 -9.68 51.12
CA ARG A 57 -4.99 -11.02 51.45
C ARG A 57 -5.94 -12.23 51.50
N LEU A 58 -5.66 -13.21 50.63
CA LEU A 58 -5.38 -14.57 51.08
C LEU A 58 -4.39 -15.28 50.15
N VAL A 59 -3.36 -15.87 50.75
CA VAL A 59 -2.35 -16.73 50.14
C VAL A 59 -2.86 -18.17 50.21
N LEU A 60 -2.70 -18.96 49.14
CA LEU A 60 -2.51 -20.40 49.23
C LEU A 60 -1.80 -20.92 47.98
N ARG A 61 -0.60 -21.46 48.19
CA ARG A 61 0.22 -22.23 47.23
C ARG A 61 -0.50 -23.53 46.86
N ARG A 62 -0.37 -23.98 45.59
CA ARG A 62 -0.16 -25.39 45.22
C ARG A 62 0.40 -25.51 43.79
N HIS A 63 1.14 -26.59 43.58
CA HIS A 63 2.05 -26.92 42.48
C HIS A 63 1.50 -26.80 41.05
N GLY A 64 2.40 -26.54 40.09
CA GLY A 64 2.14 -26.33 38.66
C GLY A 64 1.62 -27.56 37.88
N PRO A 65 1.30 -27.37 36.58
CA PRO A 65 2.34 -27.55 35.56
C PRO A 65 2.36 -26.47 34.47
N ARG A 66 3.54 -26.36 33.80
CA ARG A 66 3.84 -25.65 32.53
C ARG A 66 2.83 -24.59 32.05
N SER A 67 3.12 -23.34 32.35
CA SER A 67 2.51 -22.19 31.68
C SER A 67 2.93 -22.17 30.20
N ALA A 68 2.00 -22.46 29.31
CA ALA A 68 1.98 -21.86 27.98
C ALA A 68 1.95 -20.33 28.19
N GLN A 69 2.95 -19.62 27.68
CA GLN A 69 2.92 -18.16 27.68
C GLN A 69 1.76 -17.71 26.77
N PRO A 70 0.87 -16.81 27.23
CA PRO A 70 -0.11 -16.19 26.35
C PRO A 70 0.63 -15.32 25.34
N GLY A 71 0.23 -15.45 24.08
CA GLY A 71 0.87 -14.84 22.91
C GLY A 71 1.34 -13.41 23.15
N ALA A 72 2.62 -13.19 22.85
CA ALA A 72 3.20 -11.86 22.77
C ALA A 72 2.35 -11.04 21.78
N ALA A 73 1.66 -10.03 22.31
CA ALA A 73 1.06 -8.98 21.50
C ALA A 73 2.14 -8.40 20.57
N PRO A 74 1.80 -7.94 19.35
CA PRO A 74 2.79 -7.33 18.46
C PRO A 74 3.44 -6.16 19.22
N ALA A 75 4.74 -6.31 19.47
CA ALA A 75 5.52 -5.32 20.19
C ALA A 75 5.33 -3.96 19.52
N GLN A 76 4.83 -2.98 20.27
CA GLN A 76 4.93 -1.59 19.84
C GLN A 76 6.42 -1.23 19.82
N PRO A 77 6.92 -0.57 18.77
CA PRO A 77 8.33 -0.21 18.70
C PRO A 77 8.67 0.71 19.87
N SER A 78 9.51 0.22 20.79
CA SER A 78 10.01 0.94 21.94
C SER A 78 11.04 1.99 21.51
N GLU A 79 11.04 3.15 22.16
CA GLU A 79 12.07 4.19 22.00
C GLU A 79 13.45 3.57 22.29
N GLY A 80 14.27 3.38 21.25
CA GLY A 80 15.50 2.60 21.28
C GLY A 80 15.63 1.61 20.12
N ASP A 81 14.57 1.47 19.31
CA ASP A 81 14.57 0.61 18.12
C ASP A 81 15.51 1.15 17.04
N VAL A 82 16.46 0.35 16.55
CA VAL A 82 17.17 0.65 15.30
C VAL A 82 16.25 0.23 14.16
N PRO A 83 15.56 1.19 13.49
CA PRO A 83 14.55 0.82 12.52
C PRO A 83 15.22 0.17 11.30
N MET A 84 14.69 -0.97 10.87
CA MET A 84 15.08 -1.59 9.59
C MET A 84 15.01 -0.56 8.45
N LEU A 85 16.02 -0.55 7.59
CA LEU A 85 16.14 0.44 6.50
C LEU A 85 14.96 0.39 5.51
N THR A 86 14.33 -0.77 5.35
CA THR A 86 13.19 -1.05 4.47
C THR A 86 12.00 -1.53 5.28
N ARG A 87 10.86 -0.84 5.23
CA ARG A 87 9.64 -1.24 5.97
C ARG A 87 8.69 -2.08 5.13
N ASN A 88 8.85 -2.04 3.82
CA ASN A 88 8.13 -2.86 2.86
C ASN A 88 9.13 -3.34 1.81
N ALA A 89 8.74 -4.33 1.02
CA ALA A 89 9.53 -4.81 -0.10
C ALA A 89 8.62 -5.23 -1.25
N THR A 90 8.82 -4.61 -2.42
CA THR A 90 8.38 -5.19 -3.70
C THR A 90 9.62 -5.73 -4.40
N LEU A 91 9.55 -6.99 -4.82
CA LEU A 91 10.70 -7.75 -5.30
C LEU A 91 10.72 -7.82 -6.83
N TYR A 92 11.85 -7.47 -7.42
CA TYR A 92 12.09 -7.56 -8.85
C TYR A 92 13.35 -8.38 -9.13
N ARG A 93 13.30 -9.24 -10.13
CA ARG A 93 14.44 -9.98 -10.66
C ARG A 93 15.25 -9.08 -11.59
N LEU A 94 16.53 -8.91 -11.29
CA LEU A 94 17.49 -8.25 -12.18
C LEU A 94 18.06 -9.30 -13.14
N ALA A 95 18.10 -8.99 -14.44
CA ALA A 95 18.65 -9.90 -15.43
C ALA A 95 20.15 -10.15 -15.19
N PRO A 96 20.68 -11.37 -15.37
CA PRO A 96 22.10 -11.69 -15.14
C PRO A 96 23.09 -10.87 -15.97
N ASP A 97 22.65 -10.34 -17.12
CA ASP A 97 23.42 -9.54 -18.07
C ASP A 97 23.27 -8.02 -17.84
N HIS A 98 22.89 -7.60 -16.63
CA HIS A 98 22.58 -6.19 -16.31
C HIS A 98 23.73 -5.20 -16.54
N ALA A 99 24.99 -5.64 -16.54
CA ALA A 99 26.20 -4.80 -16.71
C ALA A 99 26.32 -3.60 -15.74
N LEU A 100 25.52 -3.57 -14.66
CA LEU A 100 25.57 -2.54 -13.61
C LEU A 100 26.69 -2.82 -12.61
N SER A 101 27.41 -1.79 -12.22
CA SER A 101 28.33 -1.77 -11.07
C SER A 101 27.95 -0.67 -10.08
N ALA A 102 28.42 -0.77 -8.85
CA ALA A 102 28.20 0.25 -7.82
C ALA A 102 28.65 1.64 -8.28
N ASP A 103 29.84 1.74 -8.87
CA ASP A 103 30.39 3.00 -9.38
C ASP A 103 29.53 3.57 -10.52
N SER A 104 29.12 2.73 -11.47
CA SER A 104 28.29 3.17 -12.59
C SER A 104 26.93 3.73 -12.13
N ILE A 105 26.35 3.12 -11.08
CA ILE A 105 25.10 3.59 -10.48
C ILE A 105 25.35 4.94 -9.80
N ALA A 106 26.37 5.04 -8.96
CA ALA A 106 26.73 6.27 -8.25
C ALA A 106 26.92 7.46 -9.22
N ASP A 107 27.72 7.27 -10.26
CA ASP A 107 28.01 8.29 -11.28
C ASP A 107 26.76 8.74 -12.03
N CYS A 108 25.84 7.82 -12.32
CA CYS A 108 24.61 8.15 -13.01
C CYS A 108 23.65 8.92 -12.09
N LEU A 109 23.46 8.47 -10.84
CA LEU A 109 22.56 9.13 -9.88
C LEU A 109 23.00 10.57 -9.57
N ALA A 110 24.31 10.81 -9.45
CA ALA A 110 24.88 12.14 -9.22
C ALA A 110 24.54 13.17 -10.32
N LYS A 111 24.18 12.72 -11.53
CA LYS A 111 23.76 13.62 -12.65
C LYS A 111 22.34 14.15 -12.51
N ARG A 112 21.52 13.56 -11.63
CA ARG A 112 20.10 13.92 -11.44
C ARG A 112 19.76 14.10 -9.94
N PRO A 113 20.46 14.98 -9.22
CA PRO A 113 20.16 15.25 -7.83
C PRO A 113 18.74 15.82 -7.70
N TRP A 114 18.14 15.62 -6.53
CA TRP A 114 16.86 16.23 -6.20
C TRP A 114 16.96 17.76 -6.19
N MET A 115 15.99 18.39 -6.84
CA MET A 115 15.80 19.83 -6.80
C MET A 115 14.46 20.17 -6.12
N PRO A 116 14.42 21.24 -5.30
CA PRO A 116 13.18 21.73 -4.71
C PRO A 116 12.12 22.03 -5.77
N CYS A 117 10.86 21.83 -5.39
CA CYS A 117 9.70 22.09 -6.24
C CYS A 117 9.58 23.59 -6.56
N GLY A 118 9.48 23.94 -7.84
CA GLY A 118 9.33 25.32 -8.29
C GLY A 118 8.00 25.95 -7.87
N ALA A 119 7.88 27.26 -8.03
CA ALA A 119 6.67 27.99 -7.64
C ALA A 119 5.41 27.50 -8.38
N MET A 120 5.55 27.07 -9.64
CA MET A 120 4.47 26.59 -10.51
C MET A 120 4.44 25.06 -10.68
N ASP A 121 5.39 24.34 -10.08
CA ASP A 121 5.46 22.90 -10.21
C ASP A 121 4.49 22.23 -9.22
N LEU A 122 3.75 21.22 -9.67
CA LEU A 122 2.89 20.41 -8.79
C LEU A 122 3.70 19.39 -8.01
N SER A 123 4.74 18.83 -8.63
CA SER A 123 5.67 17.91 -7.99
C SER A 123 7.03 17.91 -8.69
N THR A 124 8.06 17.59 -7.92
CA THR A 124 9.41 17.29 -8.42
C THR A 124 9.91 15.99 -7.79
N GLN A 125 10.85 15.35 -8.47
CA GLN A 125 11.55 14.19 -7.93
C GLN A 125 13.02 14.20 -8.33
N GLY A 126 13.86 13.56 -7.53
CA GLY A 126 15.26 13.34 -7.86
C GLY A 126 16.00 12.59 -6.76
N TRP A 127 17.26 12.26 -7.03
CA TRP A 127 18.06 11.40 -6.16
C TRP A 127 18.58 12.18 -4.96
N VAL A 128 18.62 11.51 -3.82
CA VAL A 128 19.22 12.04 -2.57
C VAL A 128 20.11 10.97 -1.96
N PRO A 129 21.10 11.35 -1.14
CA PRO A 129 21.87 10.39 -0.37
C PRO A 129 20.96 9.53 0.50
N PRO A 130 21.07 8.18 0.45
CA PRO A 130 20.21 7.31 1.23
C PRO A 130 20.62 7.25 2.71
N ALA A 131 21.90 7.56 3.00
CA ALA A 131 22.53 7.55 4.30
C ALA A 131 22.70 8.99 4.84
N PRO A 132 22.04 9.38 5.95
CA PRO A 132 22.12 10.74 6.48
C PRO A 132 23.54 11.19 6.89
N HIS A 133 24.38 10.25 7.32
CA HIS A 133 25.76 10.53 7.73
C HIS A 133 26.72 10.71 6.54
N ALA A 134 26.29 10.38 5.31
CA ALA A 134 27.10 10.46 4.09
C ALA A 134 26.39 11.27 3.00
N PRO A 135 26.27 12.60 3.16
CA PRO A 135 25.46 13.47 2.29
C PRO A 135 26.01 13.65 0.86
N GLU A 136 27.21 13.16 0.58
CA GLU A 136 27.83 13.22 -0.76
C GLU A 136 27.57 11.93 -1.57
N LEU A 137 27.11 10.86 -0.92
CA LEU A 137 26.95 9.54 -1.54
C LEU A 137 25.51 9.31 -2.01
N TYR A 138 25.22 9.54 -3.29
CA TYR A 138 23.90 9.27 -3.89
C TYR A 138 23.59 7.77 -4.05
N ALA A 139 24.63 6.93 -4.01
CA ALA A 139 24.56 5.48 -3.97
C ALA A 139 25.44 5.00 -2.82
N TYR A 140 24.88 4.19 -1.93
CA TYR A 140 25.60 3.65 -0.78
C TYR A 140 25.82 2.15 -0.99
N ALA A 141 27.05 1.79 -1.35
CA ALA A 141 27.42 0.44 -1.72
C ALA A 141 27.87 -0.37 -0.49
N GLN A 142 27.37 -1.59 -0.36
CA GLN A 142 27.76 -2.52 0.70
C GLN A 142 27.52 -3.96 0.24
N GLN A 143 28.51 -4.84 0.38
CA GLN A 143 28.42 -6.28 0.04
C GLN A 143 27.80 -6.59 -1.34
N ASP A 144 28.29 -5.96 -2.41
CA ASP A 144 27.77 -6.10 -3.79
C ASP A 144 26.28 -5.72 -3.94
N ALA A 145 25.76 -4.93 -3.00
CA ALA A 145 24.46 -4.29 -3.11
C ALA A 145 24.62 -2.77 -3.05
N VAL A 146 23.68 -2.06 -3.67
CA VAL A 146 23.66 -0.60 -3.72
C VAL A 146 22.32 -0.11 -3.20
N LEU A 147 22.36 0.63 -2.10
CA LEU A 147 21.21 1.34 -1.58
C LEU A 147 21.10 2.70 -2.26
N VAL A 148 19.90 3.06 -2.70
CA VAL A 148 19.58 4.32 -3.38
C VAL A 148 18.33 4.94 -2.78
N ALA A 149 18.17 6.26 -2.90
CA ALA A 149 16.99 6.97 -2.38
C ALA A 149 16.46 8.02 -3.38
N LEU A 150 15.17 7.90 -3.70
CA LEU A 150 14.44 8.87 -4.51
C LEU A 150 13.58 9.74 -3.59
N LYS A 151 13.78 11.06 -3.66
CA LYS A 151 12.91 12.02 -2.98
C LYS A 151 11.89 12.55 -3.97
N THR A 152 10.61 12.51 -3.61
CA THR A 152 9.52 13.19 -4.31
C THR A 152 9.00 14.30 -3.42
N GLU A 153 8.90 15.51 -3.95
CA GLU A 153 8.23 16.65 -3.32
C GLU A 153 6.96 16.99 -4.10
N GLU A 154 5.86 17.21 -3.41
CA GLU A 154 4.54 17.51 -3.98
C GLU A 154 3.94 18.70 -3.27
N LYS A 155 3.33 19.63 -4.03
CA LYS A 155 2.54 20.72 -3.46
C LYS A 155 1.18 20.22 -3.00
N ILE A 156 0.87 20.46 -1.73
CA ILE A 156 -0.42 20.12 -1.15
C ILE A 156 -1.39 21.27 -1.47
N LEU A 157 -2.13 21.12 -2.56
CA LEU A 157 -3.25 21.99 -2.90
C LEU A 157 -4.55 21.18 -2.93
N PRO A 158 -5.26 21.05 -1.78
CA PRO A 158 -6.48 20.27 -1.73
C PRO A 158 -7.56 20.88 -2.64
N ALA A 159 -8.19 20.04 -3.46
CA ALA A 159 -9.22 20.48 -4.41
C ALA A 159 -10.40 21.21 -3.73
N ILE A 160 -10.67 20.90 -2.46
CA ILE A 160 -11.71 21.58 -1.68
C ILE A 160 -11.38 23.05 -1.42
N VAL A 161 -10.10 23.41 -1.21
CA VAL A 161 -9.68 24.79 -0.97
C VAL A 161 -9.85 25.61 -2.25
N VAL A 162 -9.39 25.07 -3.39
CA VAL A 162 -9.57 25.69 -4.72
C VAL A 162 -11.06 25.89 -5.02
N LYS A 163 -11.88 24.89 -4.71
CA LYS A 163 -13.33 24.95 -4.91
C LYS A 163 -13.98 26.05 -4.06
N GLN A 164 -13.69 26.10 -2.76
CA GLN A 164 -14.27 27.08 -1.84
C GLN A 164 -13.89 28.51 -2.22
N GLU A 165 -12.62 28.76 -2.53
CA GLU A 165 -12.13 30.07 -2.95
C GLU A 165 -12.75 30.49 -4.30
N ALA A 166 -12.86 29.58 -5.26
CA ALA A 166 -13.53 29.86 -6.53
C ALA A 166 -15.03 30.12 -6.35
N GLU A 167 -15.72 29.38 -5.48
CA GLU A 167 -17.13 29.60 -5.17
C GLU A 167 -17.37 30.95 -4.48
N TYR A 168 -16.47 31.35 -3.59
CA TYR A 168 -16.49 32.68 -2.98
C TYR A 168 -16.39 33.79 -4.02
N ARG A 169 -15.42 33.69 -4.95
CA ARG A 169 -15.26 34.68 -6.04
C ARG A 169 -16.41 34.65 -7.04
N ILE A 170 -16.97 33.48 -7.35
CA ILE A 170 -18.19 33.37 -8.16
C ILE A 170 -19.32 34.15 -7.49
N ALA A 171 -19.55 33.96 -6.18
CA ALA A 171 -20.61 34.66 -5.46
C ALA A 171 -20.42 36.19 -5.47
N GLN A 172 -19.17 36.68 -5.41
CA GLN A 172 -18.86 38.10 -5.57
C GLN A 172 -19.23 38.63 -6.97
N ILE A 173 -18.81 37.94 -8.03
CA ILE A 173 -19.15 38.31 -9.42
C ILE A 173 -20.67 38.32 -9.63
N GLU A 174 -21.38 37.31 -9.10
CA GLU A 174 -22.84 37.24 -9.23
C GLU A 174 -23.56 38.37 -8.48
N ALA A 175 -23.01 38.82 -7.35
CA ALA A 175 -23.54 39.93 -6.58
C ALA A 175 -23.30 41.28 -7.27
N GLU A 176 -22.12 41.48 -7.86
CA GLU A 176 -21.71 42.72 -8.52
C GLU A 176 -22.36 42.90 -9.90
N GLU A 177 -22.40 41.84 -10.71
CA GLU A 177 -22.86 41.92 -12.10
C GLU A 177 -24.34 41.54 -12.28
N HIS A 178 -25.03 41.18 -11.19
CA HIS A 178 -26.43 40.73 -11.18
C HIS A 178 -26.75 39.63 -12.21
N ARG A 179 -25.76 38.79 -12.53
CA ARG A 179 -25.90 37.63 -13.43
C ARG A 179 -25.34 36.38 -12.80
N LYS A 180 -25.70 35.21 -13.35
CA LYS A 180 -25.08 33.93 -12.97
C LYS A 180 -23.80 33.70 -13.74
N VAL A 181 -22.78 33.15 -13.06
CA VAL A 181 -21.52 32.75 -13.71
C VAL A 181 -21.73 31.45 -14.48
N GLY A 182 -21.38 31.46 -15.77
CA GLY A 182 -21.52 30.30 -16.64
C GLY A 182 -20.54 29.18 -16.28
N ARG A 183 -20.84 27.93 -16.67
CA ARG A 183 -19.96 26.76 -16.38
C ARG A 183 -18.52 26.94 -16.88
N LYS A 184 -18.34 27.51 -18.08
CA LYS A 184 -17.03 27.74 -18.69
C LYS A 184 -16.22 28.76 -17.88
N GLU A 185 -16.86 29.85 -17.49
CA GLU A 185 -16.25 30.91 -16.68
C GLU A 185 -15.92 30.42 -15.27
N ALA A 186 -16.82 29.68 -14.63
CA ALA A 186 -16.56 29.06 -13.33
C ALA A 186 -15.38 28.08 -13.37
N LYS A 187 -15.21 27.34 -14.48
CA LYS A 187 -14.04 26.46 -14.67
C LYS A 187 -12.75 27.28 -14.79
N ALA A 188 -12.75 28.31 -15.64
CA ALA A 188 -11.58 29.19 -15.80
C ALA A 188 -11.21 29.90 -14.49
N LEU A 189 -12.20 30.26 -13.67
CA LEU A 189 -11.95 30.85 -12.36
C LEU A 189 -11.30 29.87 -11.39
N ARG A 190 -11.74 28.60 -11.38
CA ARG A 190 -11.08 27.55 -10.58
C ARG A 190 -9.64 27.32 -11.00
N GLU A 191 -9.35 27.30 -12.29
CA GLU A 191 -7.98 27.17 -12.82
C GLU A 191 -7.12 28.35 -12.38
N ARG A 192 -7.62 29.58 -12.53
CA ARG A 192 -6.91 30.79 -12.06
C ARG A 192 -6.67 30.78 -10.55
N VAL A 193 -7.66 30.38 -9.76
CA VAL A 193 -7.53 30.23 -8.31
C VAL A 193 -6.47 29.18 -7.97
N ALA A 194 -6.42 28.07 -8.71
CA ALA A 194 -5.38 27.06 -8.51
C ALA A 194 -3.99 27.64 -8.78
N ASP A 195 -3.80 28.36 -9.89
CA ASP A 195 -2.52 28.99 -10.26
C ASP A 195 -2.07 30.04 -9.22
N GLU A 196 -3.00 30.80 -8.65
CA GLU A 196 -2.72 31.79 -7.60
C GLU A 196 -2.37 31.14 -6.24
N LEU A 197 -3.00 30.01 -5.92
CA LEU A 197 -2.78 29.29 -4.68
C LEU A 197 -1.55 28.36 -4.74
N LEU A 198 -1.15 27.91 -5.92
CA LEU A 198 -0.06 26.95 -6.09
C LEU A 198 1.30 27.45 -5.54
N PRO A 199 1.75 28.70 -5.76
CA PRO A 199 2.93 29.26 -5.08
C PRO A 199 2.87 29.22 -3.56
N LYS A 200 1.66 29.35 -3.00
CA LYS A 200 1.40 29.45 -1.56
C LYS A 200 1.17 28.09 -0.92
N ALA A 201 1.00 27.04 -1.73
CA ALA A 201 0.75 25.69 -1.25
C ALA A 201 1.98 25.16 -0.51
N PHE A 202 1.74 24.57 0.66
CA PHE A 202 2.79 23.86 1.40
C PHE A 202 3.27 22.65 0.60
N THR A 203 4.56 22.33 0.72
CA THR A 203 5.10 21.11 0.13
C THR A 203 5.09 19.95 1.13
N ARG A 204 4.98 18.74 0.59
CA ARG A 204 5.22 17.50 1.32
C ARG A 204 6.24 16.69 0.55
N SER A 205 7.31 16.30 1.23
CA SER A 205 8.31 15.41 0.68
C SER A 205 8.15 13.99 1.21
N ARG A 206 8.56 13.02 0.39
CA ARG A 206 8.64 11.60 0.74
C ARG A 206 9.93 11.07 0.14
N VAL A 207 10.63 10.23 0.89
CA VAL A 207 11.82 9.52 0.41
C VAL A 207 11.46 8.05 0.30
N GLN A 208 11.73 7.46 -0.85
CA GLN A 208 11.58 6.03 -1.10
C GLN A 208 12.95 5.44 -1.40
N ARG A 209 13.25 4.29 -0.81
CA ARG A 209 14.53 3.60 -0.98
C ARG A 209 14.38 2.37 -1.88
N ALA A 210 15.48 1.98 -2.49
CA ALA A 210 15.61 0.66 -3.10
C ALA A 210 17.02 0.11 -2.85
N ILE A 211 17.10 -1.21 -2.75
CA ILE A 211 18.35 -1.97 -2.69
C ILE A 211 18.49 -2.68 -4.03
N ILE A 212 19.59 -2.45 -4.73
CA ILE A 212 19.97 -3.13 -5.96
C ILE A 212 21.05 -4.14 -5.56
N ASP A 213 20.67 -5.39 -5.35
CA ASP A 213 21.57 -6.48 -5.00
C ASP A 213 22.11 -7.13 -6.26
N LEU A 214 23.34 -6.78 -6.63
CA LEU A 214 24.00 -7.23 -7.85
C LEU A 214 24.43 -8.70 -7.72
N GLN A 215 24.75 -9.15 -6.51
CA GLN A 215 25.12 -10.54 -6.25
C GLN A 215 23.93 -11.49 -6.35
N ALA A 216 22.79 -11.14 -5.75
CA ALA A 216 21.58 -11.97 -5.77
C ALA A 216 20.71 -11.76 -7.02
N GLY A 217 21.04 -10.77 -7.86
CA GLY A 217 20.24 -10.40 -9.02
C GLY A 217 18.84 -9.92 -8.62
N LEU A 218 18.74 -9.07 -7.60
CA LEU A 218 17.48 -8.59 -7.05
C LEU A 218 17.44 -7.06 -7.00
N VAL A 219 16.28 -6.48 -7.32
CA VAL A 219 15.96 -5.09 -7.00
C VAL A 219 14.81 -5.10 -6.00
N ILE A 220 15.07 -4.60 -4.81
CA ILE A 220 14.13 -4.59 -3.69
C ILE A 220 13.71 -3.15 -3.45
N VAL A 221 12.45 -2.83 -3.74
CA VAL A 221 11.94 -1.46 -3.60
C VAL A 221 11.14 -1.34 -2.30
N ASP A 222 11.46 -0.35 -1.45
CA ASP A 222 10.72 -0.08 -0.21
C ASP A 222 9.38 0.60 -0.51
N ALA A 223 8.48 -0.18 -1.10
CA ALA A 223 7.13 0.20 -1.42
C ALA A 223 6.22 -1.02 -1.28
N ALA A 224 5.04 -0.80 -0.72
CA ALA A 224 3.97 -1.79 -0.69
C ALA A 224 2.96 -1.64 -1.83
N ALA A 225 3.00 -0.51 -2.54
CA ALA A 225 2.10 -0.19 -3.65
C ALA A 225 2.86 -0.27 -4.97
N ALA A 226 2.35 -1.06 -5.92
CA ALA A 226 3.00 -1.29 -7.22
C ALA A 226 3.28 0.01 -7.98
N SER A 227 2.36 0.99 -7.94
CA SER A 227 2.57 2.30 -8.59
C SER A 227 3.75 3.08 -8.02
N LYS A 228 4.03 2.94 -6.72
CA LYS A 228 5.17 3.58 -6.06
C LYS A 228 6.48 2.86 -6.37
N ALA A 229 6.45 1.54 -6.41
CA ALA A 229 7.60 0.75 -6.83
C ALA A 229 8.00 1.10 -8.28
N GLU A 230 7.02 1.13 -9.19
CA GLU A 230 7.25 1.46 -10.60
C GLU A 230 7.71 2.90 -10.82
N GLN A 231 7.23 3.86 -10.02
CA GLN A 231 7.73 5.24 -10.05
C GLN A 231 9.25 5.30 -9.81
N LEU A 232 9.75 4.57 -8.80
CA LEU A 232 11.18 4.53 -8.51
C LEU A 232 11.97 3.78 -9.59
N LEU A 233 11.47 2.64 -10.06
CA LEU A 233 12.13 1.89 -11.15
C LEU A 233 12.19 2.70 -12.45
N SER A 234 11.14 3.46 -12.76
CA SER A 234 11.11 4.37 -13.92
C SER A 234 12.17 5.45 -13.79
N ALA A 235 12.32 6.06 -12.60
CA ALA A 235 13.38 7.02 -12.35
C ALA A 235 14.78 6.39 -12.47
N LEU A 236 14.96 5.14 -11.98
CA LEU A 236 16.24 4.43 -12.17
C LEU A 236 16.52 4.20 -13.65
N ARG A 237 15.54 3.74 -14.44
CA ARG A 237 15.68 3.53 -15.88
C ARG A 237 16.05 4.80 -16.63
N GLU A 238 15.48 5.94 -16.25
CA GLU A 238 15.81 7.24 -16.86
C GLU A 238 17.28 7.61 -16.67
N VAL A 239 17.85 7.30 -15.50
CA VAL A 239 19.20 7.72 -15.14
C VAL A 239 20.27 6.69 -15.54
N LEU A 240 19.95 5.40 -15.42
CA LEU A 240 20.84 4.31 -15.82
C LEU A 240 20.77 4.01 -17.33
N GLY A 241 19.76 4.54 -18.03
CA GLY A 241 19.46 4.25 -19.44
C GLY A 241 18.79 2.89 -19.65
N SER A 242 19.29 1.85 -18.99
CA SER A 242 18.69 0.52 -18.96
C SER A 242 18.69 -0.04 -17.53
N LEU A 243 17.56 -0.62 -17.13
CA LEU A 243 17.46 -1.43 -15.92
C LEU A 243 16.60 -2.66 -16.26
N PRO A 244 17.21 -3.81 -16.58
CA PRO A 244 16.50 -5.03 -16.94
C PRO A 244 15.95 -5.73 -15.70
N ALA A 245 15.04 -5.05 -14.99
CA ALA A 245 14.36 -5.55 -13.81
C ALA A 245 12.90 -5.89 -14.13
N ARG A 246 12.44 -7.07 -13.74
CA ARG A 246 11.07 -7.55 -13.92
C ARG A 246 10.48 -7.98 -12.58
N LEU A 247 9.17 -7.84 -12.41
CA LEU A 247 8.52 -8.34 -11.19
C LEU A 247 8.73 -9.85 -11.10
N ILE A 248 9.04 -10.35 -9.91
CA ILE A 248 9.17 -11.80 -9.69
C ILE A 248 7.79 -12.44 -9.87
N ASP A 249 7.75 -13.53 -10.64
CA ASP A 249 6.56 -14.35 -10.83
C ASP A 249 6.84 -15.76 -10.30
N THR A 250 5.84 -16.39 -9.69
CA THR A 250 5.98 -17.69 -9.01
C THR A 250 5.00 -18.70 -9.58
N GLN A 251 5.39 -19.98 -9.55
CA GLN A 251 4.58 -21.06 -10.14
C GLN A 251 3.19 -21.15 -9.51
N THR A 252 3.10 -20.87 -8.21
CA THR A 252 1.83 -20.72 -7.49
C THR A 252 1.63 -19.25 -7.17
N THR A 253 0.44 -18.71 -7.47
CA THR A 253 0.14 -17.33 -7.09
C THR A 253 0.15 -17.17 -5.56
N PRO A 254 0.61 -16.04 -5.01
CA PRO A 254 0.63 -15.84 -3.57
C PRO A 254 -0.75 -16.00 -2.91
N GLN A 255 -1.82 -15.56 -3.59
CA GLN A 255 -3.20 -15.72 -3.10
C GLN A 255 -3.56 -17.20 -2.95
N THR A 256 -3.28 -18.04 -3.96
CA THR A 256 -3.54 -19.48 -3.89
C THR A 256 -2.72 -20.12 -2.78
N ALA A 257 -1.41 -19.84 -2.72
CA ALA A 257 -0.53 -20.41 -1.71
C ALA A 257 -0.97 -20.05 -0.28
N MET A 258 -1.23 -18.76 -0.01
CA MET A 258 -1.72 -18.32 1.31
C MET A 258 -3.05 -18.97 1.70
N THR A 259 -3.96 -19.17 0.72
CA THR A 259 -5.24 -19.85 0.98
C THR A 259 -5.00 -21.32 1.37
N LEU A 260 -4.14 -22.02 0.62
CA LEU A 260 -3.77 -23.41 0.92
C LEU A 260 -3.03 -23.55 2.26
N TRP A 261 -2.19 -22.59 2.62
CA TRP A 261 -1.49 -22.60 3.91
C TRP A 261 -2.46 -22.48 5.09
N LEU A 262 -3.50 -21.65 4.96
CA LEU A 262 -4.55 -21.56 5.98
C LEU A 262 -5.44 -22.81 6.02
N GLU A 263 -5.73 -23.42 4.87
CA GLU A 263 -6.54 -24.65 4.81
C GLU A 263 -5.82 -25.86 5.43
N ASN A 264 -4.51 -25.97 5.22
CA ASN A 264 -3.71 -27.10 5.71
C ASN A 264 -3.00 -26.83 7.05
N ALA A 265 -3.05 -25.58 7.54
CA ALA A 265 -2.26 -25.10 8.67
C ALA A 265 -0.75 -25.37 8.53
N ASP A 266 -0.23 -25.30 7.29
CA ASP A 266 1.16 -25.58 6.94
C ASP A 266 1.64 -24.58 5.89
N ALA A 267 2.64 -23.78 6.25
CA ALA A 267 3.32 -22.84 5.36
C ALA A 267 4.82 -23.13 5.21
N GLY A 268 5.25 -24.37 5.50
CA GLY A 268 6.66 -24.78 5.41
C GLY A 268 7.54 -24.06 6.43
N ASP A 269 8.53 -23.30 5.92
CA ASP A 269 9.49 -22.53 6.76
C ASP A 269 8.88 -21.27 7.41
N PHE A 270 7.57 -21.05 7.21
CA PHE A 270 6.86 -19.86 7.69
C PHE A 270 5.84 -20.23 8.76
N ASP A 271 5.81 -19.44 9.83
CA ASP A 271 4.77 -19.52 10.85
C ASP A 271 3.62 -18.57 10.50
N LEU A 272 2.39 -19.08 10.65
CA LEU A 272 1.18 -18.30 10.42
C LEU A 272 1.00 -17.28 11.56
N GLY A 273 0.90 -16.00 11.20
CA GLY A 273 0.64 -14.92 12.16
C GLY A 273 -0.82 -14.88 12.61
N GLN A 274 -1.26 -13.73 13.14
CA GLN A 274 -2.63 -13.54 13.66
C GLN A 274 -3.46 -12.50 12.90
N THR A 275 -3.01 -12.13 11.69
CA THR A 275 -3.67 -11.11 10.87
C THR A 275 -3.83 -11.64 9.46
N ALA A 276 -5.05 -11.60 8.95
CA ALA A 276 -5.35 -11.96 7.57
C ALA A 276 -6.45 -11.07 7.00
N HIS A 277 -6.39 -10.87 5.69
CA HIS A 277 -7.44 -10.23 4.92
C HIS A 277 -7.94 -11.21 3.87
N LEU A 278 -9.22 -11.57 3.96
CA LEU A 278 -9.87 -12.50 3.06
C LEU A 278 -10.91 -11.76 2.24
N ARG A 279 -11.04 -12.10 0.96
CA ARG A 279 -11.99 -11.49 0.04
C ARG A 279 -12.60 -12.56 -0.87
N ALA A 280 -13.92 -12.52 -1.02
CA ALA A 280 -14.58 -13.35 -2.03
C ALA A 280 -14.21 -12.88 -3.45
N PRO A 281 -14.04 -13.79 -4.43
CA PRO A 281 -13.82 -13.41 -5.82
C PRO A 281 -14.93 -12.48 -6.34
N GLY A 282 -14.55 -11.47 -7.13
CA GLY A 282 -15.47 -10.50 -7.73
C GLY A 282 -15.29 -9.06 -7.24
N THR A 283 -15.82 -8.09 -8.00
CA THR A 283 -15.55 -6.66 -7.81
C THR A 283 -16.19 -6.07 -6.55
N GLU A 284 -17.29 -6.67 -6.07
CA GLU A 284 -17.97 -6.35 -4.81
C GLU A 284 -18.02 -7.56 -3.87
N GLY A 285 -16.96 -8.38 -3.89
CA GLY A 285 -16.87 -9.56 -3.04
C GLY A 285 -16.84 -9.20 -1.56
N ALA A 286 -17.56 -9.96 -0.74
CA ALA A 286 -17.54 -9.81 0.72
C ALA A 286 -16.11 -9.95 1.26
N GLU A 287 -15.68 -8.99 2.09
CA GLU A 287 -14.36 -8.99 2.73
C GLU A 287 -14.46 -9.34 4.23
N ALA A 288 -13.44 -10.04 4.73
CA ALA A 288 -13.26 -10.33 6.14
C ALA A 288 -11.84 -9.91 6.55
N LYS A 289 -11.72 -9.04 7.54
CA LYS A 289 -10.45 -8.58 8.11
C LYS A 289 -10.32 -9.18 9.50
N LEU A 290 -9.33 -10.04 9.67
CA LEU A 290 -9.02 -10.73 10.92
C LEU A 290 -7.78 -10.09 11.52
N ALA A 291 -7.84 -9.81 12.82
CA ALA A 291 -6.72 -9.26 13.59
C ALA A 291 -6.74 -9.87 14.99
N HIS A 292 -5.57 -10.24 15.50
CA HIS A 292 -5.40 -10.94 16.78
C HIS A 292 -6.20 -12.25 16.87
N GLN A 293 -6.39 -12.91 15.72
CA GLN A 293 -7.10 -14.18 15.63
C GLN A 293 -6.09 -15.29 15.29
N PRO A 294 -6.10 -16.43 16.00
CA PRO A 294 -5.33 -17.60 15.59
C PRO A 294 -5.81 -18.08 14.20
N MET A 295 -4.87 -18.32 13.28
CA MET A 295 -5.18 -18.62 11.88
C MET A 295 -5.68 -20.05 11.64
N ASP A 296 -5.49 -20.92 12.62
CA ASP A 296 -5.97 -22.32 12.69
C ASP A 296 -7.39 -22.44 13.29
N SER A 297 -8.10 -21.32 13.50
CA SER A 297 -9.42 -21.35 14.15
C SER A 297 -10.55 -21.73 13.19
N ASP A 298 -11.61 -22.35 13.74
CA ASP A 298 -12.81 -22.74 12.99
C ASP A 298 -13.45 -21.57 12.23
N GLU A 299 -13.36 -20.34 12.74
CA GLU A 299 -13.87 -19.14 12.07
C GLU A 299 -13.15 -18.88 10.73
N VAL A 300 -11.83 -19.08 10.69
CA VAL A 300 -11.03 -18.93 9.47
C VAL A 300 -11.45 -19.99 8.46
N THR A 301 -11.53 -21.25 8.89
CA THR A 301 -11.99 -22.37 8.07
C THR A 301 -13.38 -22.14 7.50
N ARG A 302 -14.32 -21.58 8.27
CA ARG A 302 -15.66 -21.21 7.78
C ARG A 302 -15.62 -20.11 6.71
N HIS A 303 -14.70 -19.15 6.83
CA HIS A 303 -14.55 -18.11 5.81
C HIS A 303 -13.95 -18.65 4.51
N LEU A 304 -12.99 -19.56 4.60
CA LEU A 304 -12.41 -20.27 3.45
C LEU A 304 -13.45 -21.17 2.78
N GLY A 305 -14.19 -21.95 3.56
CA GLY A 305 -15.30 -22.79 3.06
C GLY A 305 -16.45 -22.00 2.44
N ALA A 306 -16.59 -20.72 2.75
CA ALA A 306 -17.52 -19.81 2.07
C ALA A 306 -16.98 -19.26 0.74
N GLY A 307 -15.82 -19.73 0.27
CA GLY A 307 -15.18 -19.34 -0.99
C GLY A 307 -14.41 -18.03 -0.93
N LYS A 308 -14.01 -17.53 0.26
CA LYS A 308 -13.13 -16.36 0.35
C LYS A 308 -11.68 -16.79 0.15
N LEU A 309 -10.93 -15.99 -0.62
CA LEU A 309 -9.50 -16.18 -0.86
C LEU A 309 -8.68 -15.20 -0.02
N VAL A 310 -7.44 -15.58 0.31
CA VAL A 310 -6.55 -14.76 1.12
C VAL A 310 -5.88 -13.69 0.25
N GLU A 311 -6.05 -12.42 0.61
CA GLU A 311 -5.40 -11.27 -0.05
C GLU A 311 -4.15 -10.83 0.70
N HIS A 312 -4.18 -10.87 2.04
CA HIS A 312 -3.04 -10.56 2.89
C HIS A 312 -2.93 -11.58 4.01
N LEU A 313 -1.72 -12.02 4.32
CA LEU A 313 -1.44 -12.93 5.44
C LEU A 313 -0.19 -12.49 6.19
N ALA A 314 -0.31 -12.33 7.51
CA ALA A 314 0.84 -12.13 8.37
C ALA A 314 1.62 -13.43 8.52
N LEU A 315 2.93 -13.37 8.33
CA LEU A 315 3.85 -14.49 8.42
C LEU A 315 5.06 -14.09 9.26
N THR A 316 5.62 -15.07 9.95
CA THR A 316 6.93 -14.99 10.57
C THR A 316 7.85 -16.01 9.92
N TRP A 317 9.09 -15.63 9.67
CA TRP A 317 10.11 -16.52 9.11
C TRP A 317 11.19 -16.78 10.16
N GLN A 318 11.28 -18.02 10.63
CA GLN A 318 12.30 -18.53 11.56
C GLN A 318 12.52 -17.65 12.81
N ASP A 319 11.47 -17.05 13.37
CA ASP A 319 11.54 -16.07 14.48
C ASP A 319 12.52 -14.89 14.25
N ARG A 320 12.89 -14.63 12.99
CA ARG A 320 13.84 -13.59 12.57
C ARG A 320 13.14 -12.39 11.97
N LEU A 321 12.25 -12.63 11.00
CA LEU A 321 11.53 -11.58 10.30
C LEU A 321 10.03 -11.79 10.42
N SER A 322 9.29 -10.70 10.60
CA SER A 322 7.83 -10.66 10.51
C SER A 322 7.40 -9.73 9.38
N PHE A 323 6.38 -10.14 8.63
CA PHE A 323 5.82 -9.34 7.53
C PHE A 323 4.40 -9.76 7.20
N VAL A 324 3.73 -8.98 6.36
CA VAL A 324 2.43 -9.31 5.77
C VAL A 324 2.64 -9.53 4.28
N LEU A 325 2.53 -10.78 3.84
CA LEU A 325 2.53 -11.14 2.43
C LEU A 325 1.24 -10.68 1.78
N THR A 326 1.33 -10.20 0.55
CA THR A 326 0.19 -9.77 -0.26
C THR A 326 -0.01 -10.68 -1.47
N SER A 327 -1.22 -10.69 -2.04
CA SER A 327 -1.54 -11.39 -3.29
C SER A 327 -0.65 -10.97 -4.47
N THR A 328 -0.08 -9.76 -4.42
CA THR A 328 0.86 -9.21 -5.42
C THR A 328 2.34 -9.49 -5.11
N LEU A 329 2.65 -10.42 -4.20
CA LEU A 329 4.02 -10.77 -3.76
C LEU A 329 4.80 -9.63 -3.07
N ALA A 330 4.14 -8.53 -2.71
CA ALA A 330 4.75 -7.48 -1.90
C ALA A 330 4.74 -7.86 -0.42
N LEU A 331 5.82 -7.55 0.30
CA LEU A 331 5.97 -7.71 1.74
C LEU A 331 5.67 -6.38 2.42
N LYS A 332 4.63 -6.35 3.26
CA LYS A 332 4.21 -5.17 4.03
C LYS A 332 4.68 -5.29 5.47
N LYS A 333 4.96 -4.15 6.11
CA LYS A 333 5.32 -4.10 7.55
C LYS A 333 6.46 -5.07 7.90
N LEU A 334 7.46 -5.14 7.03
CA LEU A 334 8.64 -5.94 7.26
C LEU A 334 9.36 -5.41 8.51
N ALA A 335 9.61 -6.29 9.47
CA ALA A 335 10.26 -5.96 10.72
C ALA A 335 11.16 -7.12 11.17
N MET A 336 12.32 -6.76 11.71
CA MET A 336 13.21 -7.69 12.42
C MET A 336 12.63 -7.98 13.81
N LEU A 337 12.65 -9.25 14.20
CA LEU A 337 12.25 -9.70 15.53
C LEU A 337 13.41 -9.63 16.52
N ASP A 338 13.11 -9.81 17.80
CA ASP A 338 14.01 -9.47 18.91
C ASP A 338 15.35 -10.19 18.85
N VAL A 339 15.39 -11.43 18.36
CA VAL A 339 16.63 -12.21 18.18
C VAL A 339 17.65 -11.47 17.32
N LEU A 340 17.20 -10.84 16.22
CA LEU A 340 18.07 -10.04 15.35
C LEU A 340 18.34 -8.64 15.89
N ARG A 341 17.41 -8.09 16.66
CA ARG A 341 17.55 -6.75 17.24
C ARG A 341 18.62 -6.71 18.31
N ASP A 342 18.80 -7.79 19.06
CA ASP A 342 19.86 -7.89 20.06
C ASP A 342 21.25 -8.03 19.39
N GLU A 343 21.37 -8.76 18.28
CA GLU A 343 22.60 -8.78 17.45
C GLU A 343 23.00 -7.38 16.95
N LEU A 344 22.03 -6.52 16.66
CA LEU A 344 22.23 -5.11 16.26
C LEU A 344 22.62 -4.20 17.42
N LYS A 345 22.16 -4.47 18.64
CA LYS A 345 22.48 -3.67 19.84
C LYS A 345 23.85 -4.00 20.41
N ASP A 346 24.28 -5.26 20.27
CA ASP A 346 25.60 -5.72 20.69
C ASP A 346 26.72 -5.26 19.74
N ALA A 347 26.36 -4.75 18.55
CA ALA A 347 27.26 -3.98 17.73
C ALA A 347 27.52 -2.62 18.42
N ASP A 348 28.53 -2.58 19.28
CA ASP A 348 29.11 -1.39 19.94
C ASP A 348 29.64 -0.38 18.91
N ALA A 349 28.75 0.23 18.15
CA ALA A 349 29.05 1.24 17.16
C ALA A 349 28.74 2.61 17.75
N ALA A 350 29.77 3.29 18.26
CA ALA A 350 29.66 4.68 18.71
C ALA A 350 29.41 5.67 17.56
N ASP A 351 29.59 5.25 16.30
CA ASP A 351 29.46 6.06 15.10
C ASP A 351 28.17 5.71 14.30
N GLN A 352 27.48 6.73 13.83
CA GLN A 352 26.28 6.63 12.99
C GLN A 352 26.54 5.88 11.68
N ALA A 353 27.77 5.97 11.15
CA ALA A 353 28.16 5.24 9.94
C ALA A 353 28.14 3.72 10.19
N ALA A 354 28.81 3.27 11.25
CA ALA A 354 28.89 1.85 11.60
C ALA A 354 27.52 1.23 11.96
N ILE A 355 26.63 1.99 12.63
CA ILE A 355 25.25 1.54 12.90
C ILE A 355 24.49 1.33 11.58
N PHE A 356 24.61 2.27 10.64
CA PHE A 356 23.93 2.20 9.36
C PHE A 356 24.45 1.06 8.49
N ASP A 357 25.77 0.88 8.44
CA ASP A 357 26.43 -0.24 7.78
C ASP A 357 25.95 -1.58 8.32
N SER A 358 25.96 -1.74 9.64
CA SER A 358 25.53 -2.97 10.31
C SER A 358 24.06 -3.27 10.00
N ASN A 359 23.18 -2.26 10.02
CA ASN A 359 21.77 -2.44 9.68
C ASN A 359 21.57 -2.83 8.21
N LEU A 360 22.31 -2.20 7.28
CA LEU A 360 22.23 -2.51 5.86
C LEU A 360 22.73 -3.93 5.58
N VAL A 361 23.88 -4.31 6.13
CA VAL A 361 24.45 -5.66 6.02
C VAL A 361 23.49 -6.71 6.56
N LEU A 362 22.92 -6.48 7.75
CA LEU A 362 21.97 -7.42 8.34
C LEU A 362 20.69 -7.53 7.51
N THR A 363 20.12 -6.39 7.10
CA THR A 363 18.94 -6.34 6.23
C THR A 363 19.17 -7.13 4.94
N LEU A 364 20.32 -6.92 4.30
CA LEU A 364 20.69 -7.60 3.07
C LEU A 364 20.86 -9.11 3.30
N GLY A 365 21.59 -9.50 4.34
CA GLY A 365 21.83 -10.91 4.68
C GLY A 365 20.54 -11.69 4.95
N GLU A 366 19.58 -11.07 5.63
CA GLU A 366 18.29 -11.71 5.92
C GLU A 366 17.37 -11.73 4.69
N LEU A 367 17.33 -10.67 3.89
CA LEU A 367 16.56 -10.65 2.64
C LEU A 367 17.09 -11.66 1.62
N ARG A 368 18.41 -11.84 1.52
CA ARG A 368 19.05 -12.86 0.65
C ARG A 368 18.66 -14.29 1.01
N LYS A 369 18.29 -14.56 2.26
CA LYS A 369 17.81 -15.88 2.72
C LYS A 369 16.28 -15.99 2.62
N LEU A 370 15.56 -14.95 3.01
CA LEU A 370 14.10 -14.89 3.00
C LEU A 370 13.54 -15.02 1.58
N VAL A 371 14.08 -14.27 0.62
CA VAL A 371 13.51 -14.21 -0.73
C VAL A 371 13.53 -15.58 -1.42
N PRO A 372 14.65 -16.34 -1.45
CA PRO A 372 14.65 -17.70 -1.97
C PRO A 372 13.70 -18.66 -1.23
N ALA A 373 13.64 -18.59 0.11
CA ALA A 373 12.74 -19.43 0.89
C ALA A 373 11.27 -19.15 0.57
N LEU A 374 10.89 -17.87 0.43
CA LEU A 374 9.55 -17.46 0.05
C LEU A 374 9.21 -17.92 -1.38
N ILE A 375 10.12 -17.74 -2.33
CA ILE A 375 9.93 -18.20 -3.71
C ILE A 375 9.75 -19.73 -3.74
N ALA A 376 10.54 -20.49 -2.97
CA ALA A 376 10.42 -21.94 -2.88
C ALA A 376 9.06 -22.36 -2.30
N ALA A 377 8.59 -21.70 -1.24
CA ALA A 377 7.26 -21.95 -0.65
C ALA A 377 6.10 -21.63 -1.62
N LEU A 378 6.33 -20.73 -2.59
CA LEU A 378 5.39 -20.39 -3.67
C LEU A 378 5.53 -21.31 -4.90
N GLY A 379 6.23 -22.43 -4.78
CA GLY A 379 6.42 -23.41 -5.85
C GLY A 379 7.55 -23.10 -6.82
N GLY A 380 8.41 -22.13 -6.50
CA GLY A 380 9.54 -21.69 -7.32
C GLY A 380 9.21 -20.51 -8.24
N GLU A 381 10.26 -19.92 -8.80
CA GLU A 381 10.16 -18.80 -9.74
C GLU A 381 9.86 -19.30 -11.15
N VAL A 382 8.92 -18.64 -11.84
CA VAL A 382 8.67 -18.87 -13.26
C VAL A 382 9.89 -18.36 -14.02
N ARG A 383 10.65 -19.27 -14.64
CA ARG A 383 11.79 -18.85 -15.46
C ARG A 383 11.27 -18.10 -16.69
N PRO A 384 11.87 -16.95 -17.04
CA PRO A 384 11.45 -16.14 -18.16
C PRO A 384 11.61 -16.83 -19.51
#